data_AF-A0A9D5V905-F1
#
_entry.id   AF-A0A9D5V905-F1
#
_cell.length_a   1.000
_cell.length_b   1.000
_cell.length_c   1.000
_cell.angle_alpha   90.00
_cell.angle_beta   90.00
_cell.angle_gamma   90.00
#
_symmetry.space_group_name_H-M   'P 1'
#
loop_
_entity.id
_entity.type
_entity.pdbx_description
1 polymer ?
#
loop_
_entity_poly.entity_id
_entity_poly.type
_entity_poly.pdbx_seq_one_letter_code
_entity_poly.pdbx_strand_id
1 'polypeptide(L)'
;MTIDIFLDVNVARLSHVQWEQELEHLVQGGKAPQALQSHEDCALGRWIYGRGLATYAKNRDLWALKEAHKEFHHRADEVVTLMEKGDTPGAKAVMERIGQLSREVVYRLTGMELAVLQRDWRSRALLHPGRMLDRLMGRPASHKMFPMIASTVPRKRLGIGRSKVERRAILLDANAARLTHVMWIQDLEHSFRHRGKGVQVQPAEECDLGVWIHGEGHDEFGSAPEFLALDQKHKEFHRYAQKTIASLSHGEYQHADTAYQHAIQLSQEIVVLLTRIELNFEDAKSLSKRIRSLL
;
A
#
# COMPACT_ATOMS: atom_id res chain seq x y z
N MET A 1 14.81 13.12 18.96
CA MET A 1 13.67 13.34 18.04
C MET A 1 12.93 12.02 17.91
N THR A 2 11.67 11.97 18.33
CA THR A 2 10.80 10.80 18.13
C THR A 2 10.50 10.68 16.64
N ILE A 3 10.92 9.56 16.05
CA ILE A 3 10.85 9.25 14.63
C ILE A 3 9.40 9.02 14.24
N ASP A 4 8.90 9.75 13.23
CA ASP A 4 7.58 9.51 12.66
C ASP A 4 7.73 8.70 11.35
N ILE A 5 7.76 7.38 11.49
CA ILE A 5 7.83 6.47 10.34
C ILE A 5 6.63 6.66 9.39
N PHE A 6 5.48 7.08 9.92
CA PHE A 6 4.27 7.28 9.15
C PHE A 6 4.46 8.42 8.14
N LEU A 7 5.09 9.52 8.57
CA LEU A 7 5.38 10.65 7.70
C LEU A 7 6.45 10.32 6.65
N ASP A 8 7.56 9.70 7.06
CA ASP A 8 8.70 9.40 6.19
C ASP A 8 8.32 8.41 5.06
N VAL A 9 7.67 7.30 5.42
CA VAL A 9 7.34 6.24 4.46
C VAL A 9 6.22 6.67 3.53
N ASN A 10 5.19 7.37 4.03
CA ASN A 10 4.09 7.81 3.20
C ASN A 10 4.55 8.80 2.11
N VAL A 11 5.39 9.79 2.46
CA VAL A 11 5.89 10.75 1.47
C VAL A 11 6.78 10.06 0.43
N ALA A 12 7.65 9.14 0.85
CA ALA A 12 8.49 8.39 -0.08
C ALA A 12 7.66 7.55 -1.05
N ARG A 13 6.60 6.91 -0.55
CA ARG A 13 5.65 6.13 -1.34
C ARG A 13 4.92 7.00 -2.38
N LEU A 14 4.37 8.14 -1.96
CA LEU A 14 3.65 9.05 -2.86
C LEU A 14 4.57 9.67 -3.91
N SER A 15 5.77 10.09 -3.52
CA SER A 15 6.76 10.64 -4.46
C SER A 15 7.18 9.61 -5.51
N HIS A 16 7.31 8.33 -5.12
CA HIS A 16 7.65 7.26 -6.04
C HIS A 16 6.54 7.00 -7.07
N VAL A 17 5.28 6.91 -6.62
CA VAL A 17 4.14 6.73 -7.53
C VAL A 17 3.92 7.96 -8.43
N GLN A 18 4.21 9.17 -7.94
CA GLN A 18 4.19 10.37 -8.77
C GLN A 18 5.20 10.24 -9.93
N TRP A 19 6.40 9.74 -9.66
CA TRP A 19 7.42 9.56 -10.70
C TRP A 19 7.02 8.50 -11.74
N GLU A 20 6.35 7.42 -11.32
CA GLU A 20 5.73 6.47 -12.24
C GLU A 20 4.70 7.15 -13.16
N GLN A 21 3.82 8.01 -12.62
CA GLN A 21 2.84 8.77 -13.41
C GLN A 21 3.51 9.75 -14.40
N GLU A 22 4.64 10.35 -14.02
CA GLU A 22 5.42 11.22 -14.90
C GLU A 22 6.02 10.44 -16.10
N LEU A 23 6.48 9.21 -15.88
CA LEU A 23 6.92 8.32 -16.97
C LEU A 23 5.75 7.87 -17.85
N GLU A 24 4.61 7.50 -17.25
CA GLU A 24 3.38 7.18 -17.99
C GLU A 24 2.99 8.35 -18.91
N HIS A 25 3.06 9.59 -18.39
CA HIS A 25 2.75 10.80 -19.15
C HIS A 25 3.75 11.03 -20.30
N LEU A 26 5.05 10.82 -20.08
CA LEU A 26 6.07 10.89 -21.13
C LEU A 26 5.74 9.92 -22.27
N VAL A 27 5.44 8.65 -21.96
CA VAL A 27 5.11 7.62 -22.97
C VAL A 27 3.81 7.93 -23.73
N GLN A 28 2.93 8.74 -23.16
CA GLN A 28 1.71 9.24 -23.81
C GLN A 28 1.96 10.48 -24.70
N GLY A 29 3.22 10.90 -24.89
CA GLY A 29 3.59 12.08 -25.67
C GLY A 29 3.66 13.38 -24.86
N GLY A 30 3.62 13.25 -23.53
CA GLY A 30 3.85 14.34 -22.60
C GLY A 30 5.30 14.81 -22.54
N LYS A 31 5.57 15.79 -21.67
CA LYS A 31 6.94 16.26 -21.43
C LYS A 31 7.69 15.26 -20.54
N ALA A 32 9.00 15.17 -20.73
CA ALA A 32 9.86 14.39 -19.85
C ALA A 32 9.84 14.95 -18.41
N PRO A 33 9.99 14.08 -17.39
CA PRO A 33 10.12 14.49 -16.01
C PRO A 33 11.30 15.47 -15.83
N GLN A 34 11.15 16.42 -14.92
CA GLN A 34 12.15 17.47 -14.72
C GLN A 34 13.34 16.90 -13.92
N ALA A 35 14.47 16.72 -14.62
CA ALA A 35 15.71 16.09 -14.16
C ALA A 35 15.56 14.60 -13.78
N LEU A 36 16.26 13.74 -14.52
CA LEU A 36 16.48 12.35 -14.13
C LEU A 36 17.32 12.33 -12.85
N GLN A 37 16.65 12.22 -11.71
CA GLN A 37 17.32 11.97 -10.45
C GLN A 37 17.76 10.51 -10.41
N SER A 38 19.00 10.26 -10.01
CA SER A 38 19.48 8.89 -9.80
C SER A 38 18.64 8.21 -8.71
N HIS A 39 18.67 6.88 -8.70
CA HIS A 39 18.05 6.08 -7.63
C HIS A 39 18.59 6.38 -6.22
N GLU A 40 19.70 7.11 -6.08
CA GLU A 40 20.24 7.57 -4.78
C GLU A 40 19.81 9.01 -4.48
N ASP A 41 19.61 9.82 -5.51
CA ASP A 41 19.31 11.26 -5.41
C ASP A 41 17.81 11.58 -5.40
N CYS A 42 16.93 10.58 -5.57
CA CYS A 42 15.50 10.80 -5.38
C CYS A 42 15.13 10.82 -3.88
N ALA A 43 13.93 11.29 -3.53
CA ALA A 43 13.51 11.38 -2.12
C ALA A 43 13.52 10.01 -1.41
N LEU A 44 13.06 8.95 -2.09
CA LEU A 44 13.12 7.58 -1.60
C LEU A 44 14.56 7.07 -1.52
N GLY A 45 15.39 7.35 -2.52
CA GLY A 45 16.82 7.02 -2.54
C GLY A 45 17.56 7.57 -1.33
N ARG A 46 17.49 8.89 -1.11
CA ARG A 46 18.08 9.55 0.07
C ARG A 46 17.60 8.94 1.38
N TRP A 47 16.31 8.58 1.46
CA TRP A 47 15.78 7.91 2.64
C TRP A 47 16.38 6.51 2.80
N ILE A 48 16.39 5.66 1.76
CA ILE A 48 16.96 4.31 1.78
C ILE A 48 18.42 4.36 2.23
N TYR A 49 19.25 5.13 1.52
CA TYR A 49 20.70 5.18 1.74
C TYR A 49 21.10 5.94 3.01
N GLY A 50 20.24 6.83 3.52
CA GLY A 50 20.42 7.52 4.79
C GLY A 50 19.73 6.80 5.95
N ARG A 51 18.59 7.36 6.39
CA ARG A 51 17.89 6.92 7.62
C ARG A 51 17.40 5.48 7.57
N GLY A 52 16.97 5.02 6.39
CA GLY A 52 16.45 3.69 6.13
C GLY A 52 17.47 2.62 6.53
N LEU A 53 18.64 2.61 5.90
CA LEU A 53 19.73 1.67 6.22
C LEU A 53 20.27 1.88 7.64
N ALA A 54 20.41 3.13 8.10
CA ALA A 54 20.89 3.39 9.46
C ALA A 54 19.98 2.79 10.56
N THR A 55 18.66 2.77 10.34
CA THR A 55 17.68 2.39 11.37
C THR A 55 17.14 0.97 11.18
N TYR A 56 16.94 0.55 9.93
CA TYR A 56 16.17 -0.63 9.57
C TYR A 56 16.97 -1.69 8.78
N ALA A 57 18.31 -1.64 8.76
CA ALA A 57 19.16 -2.62 8.07
C ALA A 57 18.86 -4.10 8.39
N LYS A 58 18.31 -4.39 9.59
CA LYS A 58 17.92 -5.74 10.01
C LYS A 58 16.59 -6.20 9.40
N ASN A 59 15.78 -5.31 8.84
CA ASN A 59 14.55 -5.66 8.14
C ASN A 59 14.89 -6.10 6.71
N ARG A 60 14.57 -7.35 6.36
CA ARG A 60 14.83 -7.91 5.03
C ARG A 60 14.09 -7.16 3.91
N ASP A 61 12.91 -6.59 4.20
CA ASP A 61 12.15 -5.83 3.21
C ASP A 61 12.87 -4.56 2.75
N LEU A 62 13.75 -3.97 3.57
CA LEU A 62 14.55 -2.80 3.16
C LEU A 62 15.53 -3.15 2.04
N TRP A 63 16.14 -4.32 2.09
CA TRP A 63 17.08 -4.75 1.05
C TRP A 63 16.36 -5.07 -0.25
N ALA A 64 15.23 -5.78 -0.18
CA ALA A 64 14.40 -6.03 -1.36
C ALA A 64 13.85 -4.72 -1.95
N LEU A 65 13.44 -3.76 -1.11
CA LEU A 65 13.04 -2.41 -1.51
C LEU A 65 14.18 -1.70 -2.27
N LYS A 66 15.40 -1.73 -1.73
CA LYS A 66 16.58 -1.11 -2.36
C LYS A 66 16.82 -1.68 -3.76
N GLU A 67 16.80 -3.00 -3.92
CA GLU A 67 17.03 -3.63 -5.21
C GLU A 67 15.91 -3.34 -6.21
N ALA A 68 14.64 -3.45 -5.79
CA ALA A 68 13.49 -3.13 -6.65
C ALA A 68 13.51 -1.66 -7.09
N HIS A 69 13.86 -0.74 -6.18
CA HIS A 69 13.97 0.69 -6.47
C HIS A 69 15.10 1.00 -7.47
N LYS A 70 16.26 0.36 -7.32
CA LYS A 70 17.38 0.51 -8.25
C LYS A 70 17.02 0.01 -9.65
N GLU A 71 16.39 -1.17 -9.74
CA GLU A 71 15.95 -1.73 -11.03
C GLU A 71 14.86 -0.86 -11.67
N PHE A 72 13.95 -0.29 -10.89
CA PHE A 72 12.94 0.65 -11.38
C PHE A 72 13.56 1.86 -12.08
N HIS A 73 14.53 2.52 -11.46
CA HIS A 73 15.24 3.65 -12.07
C HIS A 73 16.02 3.22 -13.33
N HIS A 74 16.65 2.05 -13.32
CA HIS A 74 17.35 1.54 -14.50
C HIS A 74 16.39 1.36 -15.70
N ARG A 75 15.19 0.82 -15.46
CA ARG A 75 14.16 0.67 -16.51
C ARG A 75 13.56 2.02 -16.92
N ALA A 76 13.52 2.99 -16.04
CA ALA A 76 13.02 4.31 -16.38
C ALA A 76 13.99 5.07 -17.30
N ASP A 77 15.30 4.92 -17.10
CA ASP A 77 16.32 5.44 -18.02
C ASP A 77 16.18 4.79 -19.41
N GLU A 78 15.84 3.48 -19.45
CA GLU A 78 15.53 2.77 -20.69
C GLU A 78 14.29 3.35 -21.38
N VAL A 79 13.19 3.61 -20.65
CA VAL A 79 11.98 4.27 -21.18
C VAL A 79 12.33 5.64 -21.78
N VAL A 80 13.09 6.47 -21.07
CA VAL A 80 13.47 7.81 -21.55
C VAL A 80 14.31 7.70 -22.82
N THR A 81 15.30 6.80 -22.84
CA THR A 81 16.14 6.55 -24.02
C THR A 81 15.32 6.10 -25.24
N LEU A 82 14.33 5.23 -25.03
CA LEU A 82 13.43 4.77 -26.11
C LEU A 82 12.56 5.93 -26.63
N MET A 83 12.06 6.77 -25.73
CA MET A 83 11.27 7.94 -26.09
C MET A 83 12.08 9.00 -26.84
N GLU A 84 13.35 9.23 -26.46
CA GLU A 84 14.27 10.11 -27.20
C GLU A 84 14.57 9.59 -28.61
N LYS A 85 14.58 8.27 -28.80
CA LYS A 85 14.72 7.61 -30.11
C LYS A 85 13.41 7.53 -30.91
N GLY A 86 12.28 7.95 -30.33
CA GLY A 86 10.96 7.86 -30.95
C GLY A 86 10.33 6.46 -30.92
N ASP A 87 10.87 5.51 -30.16
CA ASP A 87 10.34 4.15 -30.03
C ASP A 87 9.30 4.06 -28.91
N THR A 88 8.10 4.61 -29.19
CA THR A 88 6.97 4.53 -28.26
C THR A 88 6.50 3.09 -27.98
N PRO A 89 6.42 2.16 -28.97
CA PRO A 89 6.06 0.77 -28.70
C PRO A 89 7.03 0.08 -27.72
N GLY A 90 8.35 0.26 -27.91
CA GLY A 90 9.37 -0.25 -27.00
C GLY A 90 9.21 0.34 -25.60
N ALA A 91 9.02 1.66 -25.49
CA ALA A 91 8.81 2.31 -24.21
C ALA A 91 7.57 1.77 -23.47
N LYS A 92 6.47 1.52 -24.18
CA LYS A 92 5.25 0.90 -23.60
C LYS A 92 5.50 -0.51 -23.08
N ALA A 93 6.31 -1.31 -23.77
CA ALA A 93 6.66 -2.64 -23.29
C ALA A 93 7.49 -2.58 -21.99
N VAL A 94 8.45 -1.66 -21.90
CA VAL A 94 9.24 -1.46 -20.66
C VAL A 94 8.37 -0.93 -19.52
N MET A 95 7.34 -0.12 -19.82
CA MET A 95 6.40 0.37 -18.81
C MET A 95 5.63 -0.74 -18.08
N GLU A 96 5.39 -1.89 -18.71
CA GLU A 96 4.79 -3.04 -18.02
C GLU A 96 5.70 -3.53 -16.87
N ARG A 97 7.01 -3.54 -17.10
CA ARG A 97 8.00 -3.89 -16.07
C ARG A 97 8.12 -2.82 -14.99
N ILE A 98 8.08 -1.54 -15.37
CA ILE A 98 8.02 -0.41 -14.43
C ILE A 98 6.84 -0.57 -13.47
N GLY A 99 5.64 -0.88 -13.97
CA GLY A 99 4.47 -1.08 -13.12
C GLY A 99 4.62 -2.25 -12.13
N GLN A 100 5.27 -3.34 -12.54
CA GLN A 100 5.58 -4.46 -11.62
C GLN A 100 6.54 -4.04 -10.51
N LEU A 101 7.59 -3.29 -10.86
CA LEU A 101 8.59 -2.81 -9.91
C LEU A 101 8.02 -1.76 -8.96
N SER A 102 7.17 -0.84 -9.45
CA SER A 102 6.46 0.15 -8.63
C SER A 102 5.58 -0.53 -7.59
N ARG A 103 4.80 -1.54 -8.01
CA ARG A 103 4.01 -2.38 -7.09
C ARG A 103 4.87 -3.02 -6.00
N GLU A 104 6.02 -3.58 -6.36
CA GLU A 104 6.95 -4.17 -5.38
C GLU A 104 7.50 -3.11 -4.41
N VAL A 105 8.00 -1.97 -4.91
CA VAL A 105 8.53 -0.87 -4.08
C VAL A 105 7.48 -0.39 -3.07
N VAL A 106 6.27 -0.10 -3.53
CA VAL A 106 5.17 0.39 -2.71
C VAL A 106 4.72 -0.66 -1.68
N TYR A 107 4.68 -1.94 -2.06
CA TYR A 107 4.34 -3.04 -1.16
C TYR A 107 5.40 -3.24 -0.07
N ARG A 108 6.70 -3.23 -0.43
CA ARG A 108 7.81 -3.34 0.53
C ARG A 108 7.83 -2.20 1.54
N LEU A 109 7.63 -0.96 1.07
CA LEU A 109 7.49 0.21 1.95
C LEU A 109 6.35 0.02 2.97
N THR A 110 5.21 -0.49 2.51
CA THR A 110 4.04 -0.76 3.37
C THR A 110 4.30 -1.90 4.35
N GLY A 111 5.00 -2.97 3.93
CA GLY A 111 5.44 -4.05 4.82
C GLY A 111 6.40 -3.57 5.91
N MET A 112 7.35 -2.69 5.56
CA MET A 112 8.24 -2.06 6.53
C MET A 112 7.49 -1.21 7.54
N GLU A 113 6.56 -0.37 7.09
CA GLU A 113 5.69 0.45 7.94
C GLU A 113 4.91 -0.44 8.92
N LEU A 114 4.27 -1.49 8.42
CA LEU A 114 3.53 -2.46 9.22
C LEU A 114 4.43 -3.13 10.27
N ALA A 115 5.63 -3.59 9.90
CA ALA A 115 6.54 -4.28 10.81
C ALA A 115 6.95 -3.40 11.99
N VAL A 116 7.20 -2.11 11.75
CA VAL A 116 7.53 -1.15 12.81
C VAL A 116 6.32 -0.86 13.68
N LEU A 117 5.14 -0.63 13.08
CA LEU A 117 3.89 -0.41 13.82
C LEU A 117 3.54 -1.62 14.69
N GLN A 118 3.72 -2.85 14.20
CA GLN A 118 3.47 -4.07 14.96
C GLN A 118 4.45 -4.22 16.13
N ARG A 119 5.73 -3.87 15.94
CA ARG A 119 6.73 -3.88 17.02
C ARG A 119 6.35 -2.89 18.13
N ASP A 120 5.96 -1.68 17.75
CA ASP A 120 5.60 -0.61 18.68
C ASP A 120 4.25 -0.89 19.37
N TRP A 121 3.30 -1.50 18.67
CA TRP A 121 2.05 -1.97 19.26
C TRP A 121 2.30 -3.05 20.31
N ARG A 122 3.16 -4.05 20.01
CA ARG A 122 3.51 -5.12 20.95
C ARG A 122 4.20 -4.57 22.20
N SER A 123 5.12 -3.62 22.06
CA SER A 123 5.82 -3.02 23.21
C SER A 123 4.86 -2.23 24.10
N ARG A 124 3.92 -1.47 23.52
CA ARG A 124 2.88 -0.75 24.28
C ARG A 124 1.84 -1.69 24.91
N ALA A 125 1.48 -2.78 24.24
CA ALA A 125 0.54 -3.77 24.76
C ALA A 125 1.03 -4.42 26.07
N LEU A 126 2.33 -4.65 26.20
CA LEU A 126 2.97 -5.21 27.39
C LEU A 126 2.91 -4.26 28.60
N LEU A 127 2.65 -2.97 28.40
CA LEU A 127 2.64 -1.93 29.43
C LEU A 127 1.24 -1.63 30.00
N HIS A 128 0.17 -2.31 29.53
CA HIS A 128 -1.20 -2.05 29.98
C HIS A 128 -1.81 -3.21 30.78
N PRO A 129 -2.01 -3.08 32.12
CA PRO A 129 -2.55 -4.14 32.98
C PRO A 129 -3.94 -4.62 32.58
N GLY A 130 -4.79 -3.73 32.04
CA GLY A 130 -6.16 -4.06 31.60
C GLY A 130 -6.23 -5.10 30.47
N ARG A 131 -5.15 -5.27 29.69
CA ARG A 131 -5.09 -6.27 28.61
C ARG A 131 -4.84 -7.69 29.12
N MET A 132 -4.38 -7.87 30.36
CA MET A 132 -4.32 -9.21 30.98
C MET A 132 -5.71 -9.76 31.27
N LEU A 133 -6.67 -8.91 31.64
CA LEU A 133 -8.06 -9.31 31.93
C LEU A 133 -8.78 -9.80 30.66
N ASP A 134 -8.63 -9.11 29.53
CA ASP A 134 -9.20 -9.54 28.26
C ASP A 134 -8.61 -10.87 27.78
N ARG A 135 -7.30 -11.07 28.01
CA ARG A 135 -6.58 -12.31 27.72
C ARG A 135 -7.03 -13.47 28.61
N LEU A 136 -7.32 -13.20 29.88
CA LEU A 136 -7.88 -14.15 30.85
C LEU A 136 -9.34 -14.52 30.55
N MET A 137 -10.13 -13.58 30.03
CA MET A 137 -11.52 -13.80 29.66
C MET A 137 -11.71 -14.38 28.25
N GLY A 138 -10.61 -14.72 27.55
CA GLY A 138 -10.68 -15.27 26.19
C GLY A 138 -11.32 -14.32 25.17
N ARG A 139 -11.40 -13.02 25.49
CA ARG A 139 -11.91 -12.02 24.55
C ARG A 139 -10.81 -11.79 23.51
N PRO A 140 -11.04 -12.05 22.22
CA PRO A 140 -10.06 -11.65 21.22
C PRO A 140 -9.85 -10.16 21.38
N ALA A 141 -8.60 -9.70 21.39
CA ALA A 141 -8.29 -8.29 21.33
C ALA A 141 -8.73 -7.76 19.95
N SER A 142 -10.04 -7.60 19.73
CA SER A 142 -10.61 -7.15 18.46
C SER A 142 -10.67 -5.62 18.44
N HIS A 143 -9.58 -4.96 18.86
CA HIS A 143 -9.36 -3.59 18.43
C HIS A 143 -8.54 -3.68 17.16
N LYS A 144 -9.22 -3.49 16.01
CA LYS A 144 -8.59 -3.44 14.69
C LYS A 144 -7.37 -2.53 14.80
N MET A 145 -6.18 -3.08 14.52
CA MET A 145 -4.92 -2.34 14.68
C MET A 145 -4.90 -1.04 13.87
N PHE A 146 -5.63 -1.03 12.74
CA PHE A 146 -5.80 0.13 11.86
C PHE A 146 -7.29 0.33 11.56
N PRO A 147 -8.04 1.05 12.41
CA PRO A 147 -9.46 1.30 12.17
C PRO A 147 -9.68 2.33 11.05
N MET A 148 -10.72 2.14 10.25
CA MET A 148 -11.21 3.15 9.29
C MET A 148 -12.03 4.19 10.06
N ILE A 149 -11.66 5.46 9.95
CA ILE A 149 -12.17 6.56 10.76
C ILE A 149 -13.11 7.49 9.98
N ALA A 150 -13.18 7.44 8.65
CA ALA A 150 -13.99 8.40 7.88
C ALA A 150 -15.47 8.37 8.27
N SER A 151 -16.03 7.18 8.50
CA SER A 151 -17.43 7.01 8.95
C SER A 151 -17.70 7.57 10.35
N THR A 152 -16.65 7.81 11.15
CA THR A 152 -16.76 8.39 12.50
C THR A 152 -16.73 9.93 12.48
N VAL A 153 -16.34 10.54 11.36
CA VAL A 153 -16.28 12.00 11.22
C VAL A 153 -17.68 12.53 10.86
N PRO A 154 -18.26 13.46 11.65
CA PRO A 154 -19.60 13.98 11.37
C PRO A 154 -19.68 14.68 10.00
N ARG A 155 -20.62 14.24 9.15
CA ARG A 155 -20.87 14.89 7.84
C ARG A 155 -21.50 16.27 8.06
N LYS A 156 -21.00 17.30 7.36
CA LYS A 156 -21.69 18.61 7.33
C LYS A 156 -23.00 18.47 6.54
N ARG A 157 -24.13 18.81 7.18
CA ARG A 157 -25.49 18.68 6.61
C ARG A 157 -25.86 19.72 5.54
N LEU A 158 -25.15 20.84 5.42
CA LEU A 158 -25.43 21.85 4.39
C LEU A 158 -24.66 21.50 3.12
N GLY A 159 -25.34 21.50 1.96
CA GLY A 159 -24.89 21.07 0.62
C GLY A 159 -23.72 21.82 -0.03
N ILE A 160 -22.76 22.25 0.78
CA ILE A 160 -21.43 22.67 0.39
C ILE A 160 -20.56 21.42 0.58
N GLY A 161 -19.83 20.98 -0.45
CA GLY A 161 -19.11 19.69 -0.47
C GLY A 161 -18.19 19.41 0.75
N ARG A 162 -17.62 18.20 0.81
CA ARG A 162 -16.86 17.71 1.99
C ARG A 162 -15.83 18.73 2.51
N SER A 163 -15.74 18.82 3.84
CA SER A 163 -14.74 19.66 4.52
C SER A 163 -13.32 19.08 4.38
N LYS A 164 -12.31 19.91 4.69
CA LYS A 164 -10.90 19.45 4.72
C LYS A 164 -10.66 18.31 5.73
N VAL A 165 -11.42 18.28 6.83
CA VAL A 165 -11.29 17.24 7.86
C VAL A 165 -11.85 15.91 7.35
N GLU A 166 -13.03 15.94 6.73
CA GLU A 166 -13.66 14.77 6.10
C GLU A 166 -12.75 14.17 5.02
N ARG A 167 -12.23 15.00 4.10
CA ARG A 167 -11.28 14.51 3.08
C ARG A 167 -10.02 13.90 3.67
N ARG A 168 -9.45 14.50 4.72
CA ARG A 168 -8.25 13.96 5.38
C ARG A 168 -8.53 12.61 6.05
N ALA A 169 -9.70 12.42 6.65
CA ALA A 169 -10.08 11.13 7.23
C ALA A 169 -10.19 10.05 6.15
N ILE A 170 -10.76 10.37 5.00
CA ILE A 170 -10.84 9.45 3.85
C ILE A 170 -9.45 9.05 3.33
N LEU A 171 -8.49 10.00 3.29
CA LEU A 171 -7.10 9.67 2.91
C LEU A 171 -6.38 8.81 3.95
N LEU A 172 -6.64 9.03 5.25
CA LEU A 172 -6.09 8.19 6.32
C LEU A 172 -6.62 6.76 6.25
N ASP A 173 -7.89 6.60 5.87
CA ASP A 173 -8.52 5.31 5.63
C ASP A 173 -7.83 4.53 4.50
N ALA A 174 -7.38 5.19 3.44
CA ALA A 174 -6.58 4.55 2.40
C ALA A 174 -5.27 3.95 2.97
N ASN A 175 -4.60 4.63 3.90
CA ASN A 175 -3.42 4.08 4.56
C ASN A 175 -3.76 2.90 5.49
N ALA A 176 -4.83 3.00 6.27
CA ALA A 176 -5.30 1.92 7.13
C ALA A 176 -5.65 0.66 6.33
N ALA A 177 -6.30 0.82 5.17
CA ALA A 177 -6.63 -0.26 4.26
C ALA A 177 -5.39 -0.95 3.68
N ARG A 178 -4.36 -0.19 3.27
CA ARG A 178 -3.07 -0.74 2.80
C ARG A 178 -2.41 -1.61 3.86
N LEU A 179 -2.25 -1.09 5.08
CA LEU A 179 -1.63 -1.81 6.18
C LEU A 179 -2.40 -3.09 6.53
N THR A 180 -3.73 -3.00 6.55
CA THR A 180 -4.60 -4.15 6.82
C THR A 180 -4.45 -5.24 5.76
N HIS A 181 -4.34 -4.91 4.48
CA HIS A 181 -4.18 -5.91 3.41
C HIS A 181 -2.81 -6.59 3.41
N VAL A 182 -1.74 -5.86 3.74
CA VAL A 182 -0.41 -6.48 3.93
C VAL A 182 -0.43 -7.39 5.16
N MET A 183 -1.13 -7.01 6.23
CA MET A 183 -1.31 -7.86 7.42
C MET A 183 -2.12 -9.13 7.10
N TRP A 184 -3.18 -9.03 6.30
CA TRP A 184 -3.96 -10.18 5.84
C TRP A 184 -3.12 -11.21 5.07
N ILE A 185 -2.17 -10.76 4.24
CA ILE A 185 -1.22 -11.67 3.57
C ILE A 185 -0.37 -12.43 4.59
N GLN A 186 0.12 -11.76 5.65
CA GLN A 186 0.88 -12.41 6.73
C GLN A 186 0.01 -13.46 7.48
N ASP A 187 -1.26 -13.15 7.71
CA ASP A 187 -2.20 -14.06 8.36
C ASP A 187 -2.55 -15.27 7.46
N LEU A 188 -2.71 -15.04 6.15
CA LEU A 188 -2.88 -16.12 5.16
C LEU A 188 -1.64 -17.00 5.09
N GLU A 189 -0.43 -16.44 5.10
CA GLU A 189 0.82 -17.22 5.17
C GLU A 189 0.84 -18.09 6.42
N HIS A 190 0.47 -17.52 7.57
CA HIS A 190 0.42 -18.23 8.84
C HIS A 190 -0.54 -19.43 8.78
N SER A 191 -1.65 -19.31 8.04
CA SER A 191 -2.67 -20.35 7.85
C SER A 191 -2.11 -21.69 7.36
N PHE A 192 -1.01 -21.68 6.59
CA PHE A 192 -0.32 -22.89 6.12
C PHE A 192 0.14 -23.79 7.26
N ARG A 193 0.60 -23.20 8.39
CA ARG A 193 1.12 -23.95 9.55
C ARG A 193 0.07 -24.85 10.22
N HIS A 194 -1.18 -24.50 10.06
CA HIS A 194 -2.33 -25.15 10.71
C HIS A 194 -3.37 -25.61 9.70
N ARG A 195 -2.97 -25.73 8.42
CA ARG A 195 -3.80 -26.28 7.33
C ARG A 195 -5.14 -25.56 7.20
N GLY A 196 -5.14 -24.23 7.37
CA GLY A 196 -6.33 -23.38 7.28
C GLY A 196 -7.36 -23.58 8.40
N LYS A 197 -7.07 -24.39 9.45
CA LYS A 197 -8.02 -24.65 10.53
C LYS A 197 -8.36 -23.38 11.31
N GLY A 198 -9.65 -23.11 11.44
CA GLY A 198 -10.16 -21.98 12.23
C GLY A 198 -10.07 -20.62 11.53
N VAL A 199 -9.64 -20.57 10.26
CA VAL A 199 -9.64 -19.35 9.46
C VAL A 199 -10.93 -19.25 8.67
N GLN A 200 -11.65 -18.15 8.84
CA GLN A 200 -12.80 -17.79 8.01
C GLN A 200 -12.50 -16.50 7.27
N VAL A 201 -12.53 -16.56 5.94
CA VAL A 201 -12.38 -15.38 5.09
C VAL A 201 -13.76 -14.75 4.93
N GLN A 202 -13.94 -13.59 5.54
CA GLN A 202 -15.17 -12.80 5.38
C GLN A 202 -15.41 -12.38 3.92
N PRO A 203 -16.69 -12.15 3.53
CA PRO A 203 -17.01 -11.56 2.24
C PRO A 203 -16.30 -10.21 2.02
N ALA A 204 -15.97 -9.89 0.78
CA ALA A 204 -15.22 -8.68 0.44
C ALA A 204 -15.99 -7.42 0.87
N GLU A 205 -17.30 -7.41 0.61
CA GLU A 205 -18.21 -6.30 0.85
C GLU A 205 -18.43 -6.02 2.34
N GLU A 206 -18.19 -7.01 3.20
CA GLU A 206 -18.34 -6.91 4.65
C GLU A 206 -17.02 -6.52 5.35
N CYS A 207 -15.91 -6.45 4.61
CA CYS A 207 -14.62 -6.00 5.14
C CYS A 207 -14.54 -4.48 5.25
N ASP A 208 -13.67 -3.97 6.11
CA ASP A 208 -13.54 -2.52 6.33
C ASP A 208 -13.26 -1.75 5.04
N LEU A 209 -12.43 -2.32 4.15
CA LEU A 209 -12.20 -1.75 2.84
C LEU A 209 -13.42 -1.89 1.94
N GLY A 210 -14.14 -3.01 1.94
CA GLY A 210 -15.37 -3.17 1.15
C GLY A 210 -16.49 -2.20 1.55
N VAL A 211 -16.71 -2.05 2.86
CA VAL A 211 -17.64 -1.07 3.43
C VAL A 211 -17.22 0.35 3.06
N TRP A 212 -15.93 0.66 3.10
CA TRP A 212 -15.41 1.96 2.69
C TRP A 212 -15.55 2.18 1.18
N ILE A 213 -15.24 1.18 0.36
CA ILE A 213 -15.36 1.22 -1.10
C ILE A 213 -16.80 1.53 -1.48
N HIS A 214 -17.78 0.84 -0.90
CA HIS A 214 -19.20 1.03 -1.22
C HIS A 214 -19.90 2.15 -0.44
N GLY A 215 -19.16 2.87 0.40
CA GLY A 215 -19.64 4.02 1.17
C GLY A 215 -18.80 5.27 0.87
N GLU A 216 -18.00 5.68 1.85
CA GLU A 216 -17.35 7.00 1.80
C GLU A 216 -16.31 7.16 0.68
N GLY A 217 -15.64 6.07 0.32
CA GLY A 217 -14.71 6.02 -0.81
C GLY A 217 -15.42 6.24 -2.13
N HIS A 218 -16.53 5.55 -2.39
CA HIS A 218 -17.30 5.72 -3.63
C HIS A 218 -17.86 7.15 -3.75
N ASP A 219 -18.35 7.71 -2.65
CA ASP A 219 -18.84 9.09 -2.63
C ASP A 219 -17.78 10.14 -3.03
N GLU A 220 -16.48 9.89 -2.78
CA GLU A 220 -15.39 10.80 -3.22
C GLU A 220 -14.80 10.42 -4.58
N PHE A 221 -14.60 9.12 -4.81
CA PHE A 221 -13.68 8.61 -5.83
C PHE A 221 -14.36 7.66 -6.83
N GLY A 222 -15.67 7.41 -6.71
CA GLY A 222 -16.37 6.31 -7.40
C GLY A 222 -16.29 6.34 -8.93
N SER A 223 -16.03 7.51 -9.54
CA SER A 223 -15.86 7.65 -10.99
C SER A 223 -14.41 7.52 -11.47
N ALA A 224 -13.43 7.48 -10.56
CA ALA A 224 -12.02 7.36 -10.91
C ALA A 224 -11.71 5.94 -11.42
N PRO A 225 -11.03 5.77 -12.57
CA PRO A 225 -10.67 4.45 -13.10
C PRO A 225 -9.90 3.58 -12.09
N GLU A 226 -9.00 4.18 -11.31
CA GLU A 226 -8.22 3.50 -10.29
C GLU A 226 -9.09 2.98 -9.14
N PHE A 227 -10.20 3.67 -8.83
CA PHE A 227 -11.15 3.25 -7.81
C PHE A 227 -12.01 2.08 -8.27
N LEU A 228 -12.44 2.09 -9.53
CA LEU A 228 -13.15 0.95 -10.13
C LEU A 228 -12.25 -0.29 -10.19
N ALA A 229 -10.99 -0.10 -10.58
CA ALA A 229 -9.99 -1.17 -10.54
C ALA A 229 -9.77 -1.68 -9.11
N LEU A 230 -9.73 -0.79 -8.11
CA LEU A 230 -9.58 -1.17 -6.71
C LEU A 230 -10.68 -2.14 -6.25
N ASP A 231 -11.95 -1.83 -6.54
CA ASP A 231 -13.08 -2.70 -6.16
C ASP A 231 -12.98 -4.09 -6.83
N GLN A 232 -12.66 -4.12 -8.12
CA GLN A 232 -12.48 -5.38 -8.85
C GLN A 232 -11.37 -6.23 -8.22
N LYS A 233 -10.17 -5.65 -8.03
CA LYS A 233 -9.00 -6.37 -7.51
C LYS A 233 -9.19 -6.80 -6.06
N HIS A 234 -9.89 -6.00 -5.27
CA HIS A 234 -10.28 -6.33 -3.90
C HIS A 234 -11.19 -7.57 -3.83
N LYS A 235 -12.22 -7.66 -4.69
CA LYS A 235 -13.09 -8.85 -4.78
C LYS A 235 -12.32 -10.08 -5.24
N GLU A 236 -11.44 -9.93 -6.23
CA GLU A 236 -10.55 -11.01 -6.69
C GLU A 236 -9.63 -11.51 -5.56
N PHE A 237 -9.09 -10.60 -4.74
CA PHE A 237 -8.24 -10.94 -3.60
C PHE A 237 -8.98 -11.84 -2.60
N HIS A 238 -10.19 -11.44 -2.19
CA HIS A 238 -11.00 -12.26 -1.28
C HIS A 238 -11.32 -13.64 -1.87
N ARG A 239 -11.60 -13.72 -3.18
CA ARG A 239 -11.81 -15.01 -3.86
C ARG A 239 -10.57 -15.90 -3.79
N TYR A 240 -9.37 -15.36 -4.00
CA TYR A 240 -8.13 -16.15 -3.92
C TYR A 240 -7.73 -16.47 -2.48
N ALA A 241 -8.02 -15.60 -1.52
CA ALA A 241 -7.88 -15.89 -0.09
C ALA A 241 -8.77 -17.09 0.32
N GLN A 242 -10.04 -17.10 -0.10
CA GLN A 242 -10.96 -18.22 0.13
C GLN A 242 -10.44 -19.51 -0.52
N LYS A 243 -9.97 -19.45 -1.78
CA LYS A 243 -9.36 -20.61 -2.45
C LYS A 243 -8.13 -21.14 -1.71
N THR A 244 -7.29 -20.26 -1.18
CA THR A 244 -6.11 -20.64 -0.39
C THR A 244 -6.54 -21.44 0.85
N ILE A 245 -7.47 -20.91 1.65
CA ILE A 245 -7.95 -21.59 2.86
C ILE A 245 -8.68 -22.89 2.54
N ALA A 246 -9.48 -22.93 1.48
CA ALA A 246 -10.18 -24.13 1.05
C ALA A 246 -9.20 -25.22 0.60
N SER A 247 -8.20 -24.93 -0.23
CA SER A 247 -7.21 -25.93 -0.63
C SER A 247 -6.36 -26.41 0.56
N LEU A 248 -6.04 -25.53 1.52
CA LEU A 248 -5.36 -25.95 2.75
C LEU A 248 -6.19 -26.92 3.59
N SER A 249 -7.50 -26.69 3.73
CA SER A 249 -8.37 -27.55 4.54
C SER A 249 -8.57 -28.93 3.92
N HIS A 250 -8.45 -29.05 2.58
CA HIS A 250 -8.48 -30.31 1.84
C HIS A 250 -7.10 -30.97 1.69
N GLY A 251 -6.01 -30.33 2.14
CA GLY A 251 -4.64 -30.85 2.02
C GLY A 251 -4.01 -30.68 0.63
N GLU A 252 -4.58 -29.84 -0.23
CA GLU A 252 -4.12 -29.55 -1.59
C GLU A 252 -3.04 -28.44 -1.60
N TYR A 253 -1.89 -28.69 -0.99
CA TYR A 253 -0.89 -27.64 -0.72
C TYR A 253 -0.36 -26.90 -1.97
N GLN A 254 -0.25 -27.57 -3.11
CA GLN A 254 0.18 -26.91 -4.37
C GLN A 254 -0.88 -25.94 -4.91
N HIS A 255 -2.16 -26.30 -4.80
CA HIS A 255 -3.26 -25.42 -5.18
C HIS A 255 -3.37 -24.25 -4.20
N ALA A 256 -3.17 -24.51 -2.91
CA ALA A 256 -3.11 -23.46 -1.88
C ALA A 256 -1.96 -22.46 -2.15
N ASP A 257 -0.76 -22.93 -2.45
CA ASP A 257 0.37 -22.05 -2.77
C ASP A 257 0.09 -21.22 -4.02
N THR A 258 -0.39 -21.83 -5.10
CA THR A 258 -0.77 -21.10 -6.33
C THR A 258 -1.82 -20.01 -6.04
N ALA A 259 -2.87 -20.35 -5.28
CA ALA A 259 -3.90 -19.39 -4.91
C ALA A 259 -3.36 -18.27 -4.02
N TYR A 260 -2.44 -18.59 -3.10
CA TYR A 260 -1.79 -17.63 -2.23
C TYR A 260 -0.88 -16.67 -2.99
N GLN A 261 -0.11 -17.15 -3.97
CA GLN A 261 0.71 -16.28 -4.83
C GLN A 261 -0.15 -15.26 -5.60
N HIS A 262 -1.32 -15.68 -6.10
CA HIS A 262 -2.27 -14.74 -6.70
C HIS A 262 -2.82 -13.73 -5.70
N ALA A 263 -3.10 -14.15 -4.46
CA ALA A 263 -3.51 -13.21 -3.40
C ALA A 263 -2.41 -12.17 -3.11
N ILE A 264 -1.13 -12.56 -3.10
CA ILE A 264 -0.01 -11.62 -2.96
C ILE A 264 0.00 -10.60 -4.09
N GLN A 265 -0.10 -11.05 -5.35
CA GLN A 265 -0.12 -10.17 -6.53
C GLN A 265 -1.26 -9.15 -6.45
N LEU A 266 -2.46 -9.61 -6.10
CA LEU A 266 -3.63 -8.75 -5.95
C LEU A 266 -3.47 -7.77 -4.76
N SER A 267 -2.84 -8.20 -3.67
CA SER A 267 -2.52 -7.30 -2.54
C SER A 267 -1.56 -6.19 -2.97
N GLN A 268 -0.53 -6.49 -3.77
CA GLN A 268 0.36 -5.47 -4.34
C GLN A 268 -0.39 -4.48 -5.25
N GLU A 269 -1.32 -4.97 -6.08
CA GLU A 269 -2.19 -4.12 -6.92
C GLU A 269 -3.10 -3.22 -6.07
N ILE A 270 -3.77 -3.76 -5.05
CA ILE A 270 -4.62 -3.00 -4.13
C ILE A 270 -3.80 -1.89 -3.44
N VAL A 271 -2.60 -2.20 -2.95
CA VAL A 271 -1.76 -1.23 -2.24
C VAL A 271 -1.32 -0.09 -3.16
N VAL A 272 -0.92 -0.36 -4.41
CA VAL A 272 -0.55 0.72 -5.35
C VAL A 272 -1.78 1.54 -5.78
N LEU A 273 -2.95 0.91 -5.98
CA LEU A 273 -4.18 1.62 -6.35
C LEU A 273 -4.63 2.56 -5.24
N LEU A 274 -4.61 2.11 -3.98
CA LEU A 274 -4.88 2.97 -2.82
C LEU A 274 -3.87 4.12 -2.72
N THR A 275 -2.63 3.91 -3.16
CA THR A 275 -1.59 4.96 -3.19
C THR A 275 -1.86 5.97 -4.31
N ARG A 276 -2.27 5.52 -5.51
CA ARG A 276 -2.66 6.40 -6.62
C ARG A 276 -3.89 7.24 -6.26
N ILE A 277 -4.89 6.65 -5.61
CA ILE A 277 -6.07 7.37 -5.09
C ILE A 277 -5.62 8.42 -4.07
N GLU A 278 -4.75 8.08 -3.13
CA GLU A 278 -4.24 9.07 -2.17
C GLU A 278 -3.49 10.22 -2.88
N LEU A 279 -2.62 9.90 -3.83
CA LEU A 279 -1.84 10.87 -4.58
C LEU A 279 -2.71 11.83 -5.41
N ASN A 280 -3.66 11.29 -6.17
CA ASN A 280 -4.53 12.06 -7.07
C ASN A 280 -5.44 13.05 -6.32
N PHE A 281 -5.70 12.79 -5.04
CA PHE A 281 -6.62 13.58 -4.22
C PHE A 281 -5.93 14.31 -3.05
N GLU A 282 -4.62 14.13 -2.87
CA GLU A 282 -3.82 14.99 -2.01
C GLU A 282 -3.57 16.35 -2.68
N ASP A 283 -3.67 17.43 -1.92
CA ASP A 283 -3.36 18.77 -2.43
C ASP A 283 -1.88 18.87 -2.82
N ALA A 284 -1.58 19.26 -4.06
CA ALA A 284 -0.21 19.32 -4.57
C ALA A 284 0.72 20.22 -3.72
N LYS A 285 0.20 21.28 -3.08
CA LYS A 285 0.99 22.13 -2.17
C LYS A 285 1.27 21.41 -0.84
N SER A 286 0.31 20.63 -0.34
CA SER A 286 0.49 19.74 0.82
C SER A 286 1.62 18.73 0.56
N LEU A 287 1.53 17.98 -0.53
CA LEU A 287 2.55 16.97 -0.88
C LEU A 287 3.94 17.63 -1.04
N SER A 288 4.02 18.72 -1.80
CA SER A 288 5.27 19.48 -1.98
C SER A 288 5.87 19.99 -0.66
N LYS A 289 5.03 20.40 0.30
CA LYS A 289 5.49 20.82 1.63
C LYS A 289 6.03 19.63 2.42
N ARG A 290 5.37 18.48 2.36
CA ARG A 290 5.79 17.25 3.05
C ARG A 290 7.10 16.71 2.47
N ILE A 291 7.25 16.69 1.15
CA ILE A 291 8.50 16.32 0.47
C ILE A 291 9.65 17.21 0.96
N ARG A 292 9.48 18.53 0.93
CA ARG A 292 10.51 19.47 1.39
C ARG A 292 10.89 19.32 2.85
N SER A 293 9.97 18.91 3.73
CA SER A 293 10.31 18.69 5.15
C SER A 293 11.18 17.45 5.40
N LEU A 294 11.40 16.62 4.38
CA LEU A 294 12.24 15.42 4.46
C LEU A 294 13.62 15.57 3.82
N LEU A 295 13.81 16.64 3.04
CA LEU A 295 15.09 17.01 2.39
C LEU A 295 15.90 17.91 3.32
#